data_AF-A0AAD0M4C6-F1
#
_entry.id   AF-A0AAD0M4C6-F1
#
_cell.length_a   1.000
_cell.length_b   1.000
_cell.length_c   1.000
_cell.angle_alpha   90.00
_cell.angle_beta   90.00
_cell.angle_gamma   90.00
#
_symmetry.space_group_name_H-M   'P 1'
#
loop_
_entity.id
_entity.type
_entity.pdbx_description
1 polymer ?
#
loop_
_entity_poly.entity_id
_entity_poly.type
_entity_poly.pdbx_seq_one_letter_code
_entity_poly.pdbx_strand_id
1 'polypeptide(L)'
;MTTPRFDLYRHSANPSPEQLFDVCREFSAFLAKSKDEIWSRNFNAIIYFAGENEPSEPKAESAPIQPEDLLISAEQLAEQIIGHYGGLSAVSRELADFDNSGLRLPTEALDVFLYACAREHESLGTMLNEMDILYGDGVDSRSYRMVQDFLRDTTLVDIPRPTLWSHDGRLKYSPIAFYHIYHKEMVTEVGYLCSTGSDGVQKILSTYQEIDERSRDHLDLMMRNWAHQSGMALNDNRRKLLAHVLHVVKEGRVVIRMLFEKIGDSSDERLFMARLKHATEIIRSLPPEKADGVLEGVTQCIKMWTEEPDEDLDIFSEPEIVIPRLVMILNQIREFGYCALEAVAMHACLGVSDLTDKKRVERIIDRGFSEGSDHLSTHAAWREAVLLAADEGFLLTLGLGERHLAALYKLKGTPMLRDALLETGRGRDLILGHDLGL
;
A
#
# COMPACT_ATOMS: atom_id res chain seq x y z
N MET A 1 -24.43 -16.85 37.21
CA MET A 1 -23.27 -17.46 36.55
C MET A 1 -23.79 -18.64 35.75
N THR A 2 -23.94 -18.45 34.45
CA THR A 2 -24.22 -19.53 33.50
C THR A 2 -22.97 -20.39 33.38
N THR A 3 -23.12 -21.71 33.45
CA THR A 3 -22.01 -22.66 33.26
C THR A 3 -21.40 -22.43 31.87
N PRO A 4 -20.07 -22.31 31.75
CA PRO A 4 -19.44 -22.13 30.45
C PRO A 4 -19.76 -23.33 29.54
N ARG A 5 -20.05 -23.06 28.26
CA ARG A 5 -20.43 -24.10 27.30
C ARG A 5 -19.29 -25.09 27.04
N PHE A 6 -18.06 -24.56 26.97
CA PHE A 6 -16.82 -25.32 26.92
C PHE A 6 -16.07 -25.05 28.21
N ASP A 7 -15.77 -26.10 28.94
CA ASP A 7 -15.15 -26.03 30.26
C ASP A 7 -13.90 -26.89 30.28
N LEU A 8 -12.75 -26.23 30.32
CA LEU A 8 -11.44 -26.88 30.40
C LEU A 8 -11.31 -27.73 31.66
N TYR A 9 -12.01 -27.37 32.74
CA TYR A 9 -11.95 -28.03 34.04
C TYR A 9 -13.06 -29.08 34.24
N ARG A 10 -13.86 -29.38 33.21
CA ARG A 10 -15.02 -30.30 33.28
C ARG A 10 -14.70 -31.65 33.91
N HIS A 11 -13.49 -32.16 33.66
CA HIS A 11 -13.08 -33.51 34.06
C HIS A 11 -11.91 -33.55 35.05
N SER A 12 -11.14 -32.47 35.19
CA SER A 12 -9.96 -32.39 36.06
C SER A 12 -9.70 -30.95 36.50
N ALA A 13 -9.28 -30.75 37.75
CA ALA A 13 -8.78 -29.45 38.22
C ALA A 13 -7.37 -29.11 37.67
N ASN A 14 -6.67 -30.10 37.12
CA ASN A 14 -5.39 -29.96 36.43
C ASN A 14 -5.50 -30.63 35.05
N PRO A 15 -6.11 -29.95 34.06
CA PRO A 15 -6.29 -30.47 32.71
C PRO A 15 -4.96 -30.81 32.04
N SER A 16 -4.91 -31.94 31.32
CA SER A 16 -3.73 -32.31 30.50
C SER A 16 -3.75 -31.61 29.13
N PRO A 17 -2.63 -31.61 28.39
CA PRO A 17 -2.58 -31.07 27.02
C PRO A 17 -3.58 -31.75 26.07
N GLU A 18 -3.82 -33.06 26.21
CA GLU A 18 -4.85 -33.79 25.45
C GLU A 18 -6.25 -33.24 25.74
N GLN A 19 -6.56 -32.97 27.02
CA GLN A 19 -7.85 -32.44 27.43
C GLN A 19 -8.06 -31.01 26.94
N LEU A 20 -7.00 -30.20 26.95
CA LEU A 20 -7.00 -28.88 26.32
C LEU A 20 -7.32 -28.99 24.82
N PHE A 21 -6.58 -29.84 24.10
CA PHE A 21 -6.76 -30.01 22.66
C PHE A 21 -8.16 -30.52 22.32
N ASP A 22 -8.69 -31.47 23.09
CA ASP A 22 -10.04 -32.01 22.91
C ASP A 22 -11.12 -30.94 23.07
N VAL A 23 -11.02 -30.07 24.09
CA VAL A 23 -11.99 -28.98 24.31
C VAL A 23 -11.88 -27.91 23.22
N CYS A 24 -10.68 -27.58 22.77
CA CYS A 24 -10.48 -26.70 21.61
C CYS A 24 -11.09 -27.30 20.33
N ARG A 25 -10.92 -28.61 20.09
CA ARG A 25 -11.51 -29.30 18.95
C ARG A 25 -13.03 -29.33 19.01
N GLU A 26 -13.61 -29.52 20.20
CA GLU A 26 -15.06 -29.40 20.42
C GLU A 26 -15.56 -27.99 20.06
N PHE A 27 -14.83 -26.95 20.46
CA PHE A 27 -15.13 -25.57 20.08
C PHE A 27 -15.05 -25.36 18.56
N SER A 28 -13.98 -25.79 17.89
CA SER A 28 -13.86 -25.64 16.42
C SER A 28 -14.92 -26.41 15.65
N ALA A 29 -15.34 -27.59 16.12
CA ALA A 29 -16.46 -28.32 15.52
C ALA A 29 -17.78 -27.55 15.69
N PHE A 30 -18.00 -26.94 16.85
CA PHE A 30 -19.16 -26.07 17.08
C PHE A 30 -19.12 -24.81 16.21
N LEU A 31 -17.95 -24.21 16.04
CA LEU A 31 -17.73 -23.07 15.16
C LEU A 31 -18.07 -23.41 13.71
N ALA A 32 -17.56 -24.53 13.19
CA ALA A 32 -17.84 -24.97 11.82
C ALA A 32 -19.34 -25.15 11.59
N LYS A 33 -20.03 -25.82 12.52
CA LYS A 33 -21.49 -25.98 12.46
C LYS A 33 -22.22 -24.63 12.48
N SER A 34 -21.78 -23.69 13.31
CA SER A 34 -22.37 -22.34 13.39
C SER A 34 -22.20 -21.56 12.08
N LYS A 35 -21.04 -21.67 11.42
CA LYS A 35 -20.79 -21.06 10.11
C LYS A 35 -21.76 -21.58 9.05
N ASP A 36 -21.96 -22.89 8.99
CA ASP A 36 -22.86 -23.53 8.04
C ASP A 36 -24.32 -23.09 8.25
N GLU A 37 -24.77 -22.98 9.50
CA GLU A 37 -26.12 -22.52 9.84
C GLU A 37 -26.31 -21.03 9.49
N ILE A 38 -25.35 -20.17 9.81
CA ILE A 38 -25.39 -18.72 9.50
C ILE A 38 -25.36 -18.50 7.99
N TRP A 39 -24.49 -19.21 7.27
CA TRP A 39 -24.41 -19.11 5.82
C TRP A 39 -25.70 -19.56 5.15
N SER A 40 -26.26 -20.69 5.57
CA SER A 40 -27.54 -21.20 5.05
C SER A 40 -28.69 -20.21 5.27
N ARG A 41 -28.71 -19.51 6.43
CA ARG A 41 -29.71 -18.47 6.71
C ARG A 41 -29.55 -17.26 5.79
N ASN A 42 -28.33 -16.77 5.62
CA ASN A 42 -28.05 -15.60 4.79
C ASN A 42 -28.33 -15.89 3.31
N PHE A 43 -28.01 -17.10 2.83
CA PHE A 43 -28.33 -17.54 1.48
C PHE A 43 -29.84 -17.65 1.24
N ASN A 44 -30.59 -18.24 2.17
CA ASN A 44 -32.05 -18.31 2.09
C ASN A 44 -32.72 -16.92 2.14
N ALA A 45 -32.17 -15.98 2.92
CA ALA A 45 -32.64 -14.60 2.93
C ALA A 45 -32.40 -13.91 1.58
N ILE A 46 -31.25 -14.11 0.94
CA ILE A 46 -30.94 -13.57 -0.39
C ILE A 46 -31.90 -14.13 -1.45
N ILE A 47 -32.17 -15.44 -1.45
CA ILE A 47 -33.14 -16.07 -2.36
C ILE A 47 -34.55 -15.52 -2.13
N TYR A 48 -34.95 -15.33 -0.86
CA TYR A 48 -36.24 -14.77 -0.51
C TYR A 48 -36.42 -13.33 -1.03
N PHE A 49 -35.40 -12.48 -0.90
CA PHE A 49 -35.43 -11.12 -1.43
C PHE A 49 -35.32 -11.06 -2.96
N ALA A 50 -34.82 -12.13 -3.61
CA ALA A 50 -34.76 -12.25 -5.06
C ALA A 50 -36.08 -12.73 -5.72
N GLY A 51 -37.13 -13.02 -4.94
CA GLY A 51 -38.48 -13.28 -5.44
C GLY A 51 -38.73 -14.69 -5.97
N GLU A 52 -37.83 -15.65 -5.73
CA GLU A 52 -37.97 -17.04 -6.17
C GLU A 52 -38.33 -17.96 -4.98
N ASN A 53 -39.64 -18.15 -4.76
CA ASN A 53 -40.33 -19.18 -3.93
C ASN A 53 -41.00 -18.73 -2.61
N GLU A 54 -42.17 -19.33 -2.35
CA GLU A 54 -42.90 -19.32 -1.07
C GLU A 54 -42.22 -20.20 0.00
N PRO A 55 -42.34 -19.87 1.30
CA PRO A 55 -41.59 -20.52 2.36
C PRO A 55 -42.07 -21.94 2.62
N SER A 56 -41.18 -22.92 2.51
CA SER A 56 -41.32 -24.17 3.25
C SER A 56 -41.05 -23.88 4.73
N GLU A 57 -42.02 -24.17 5.61
CA GLU A 57 -41.89 -23.96 7.07
C GLU A 57 -40.55 -24.49 7.61
N PRO A 58 -39.81 -23.70 8.39
CA PRO A 58 -38.61 -24.19 9.05
C PRO A 58 -39.02 -25.26 10.07
N LYS A 59 -38.58 -26.50 9.85
CA LYS A 59 -38.67 -27.56 10.86
C LYS A 59 -37.98 -27.06 12.13
N ALA A 60 -38.69 -27.14 13.24
CA ALA A 60 -38.22 -26.76 14.56
C ALA A 60 -37.06 -27.66 15.00
N GLU A 61 -35.82 -27.28 14.70
CA GLU A 61 -34.60 -27.89 15.24
C GLU A 61 -33.72 -26.80 15.86
N SER A 62 -33.79 -26.70 17.19
CA SER A 62 -33.02 -25.80 18.06
C SER A 62 -33.14 -24.29 17.78
N ALA A 63 -33.05 -23.47 18.83
CA ALA A 63 -32.92 -22.03 18.64
C ALA A 63 -31.62 -21.76 17.85
N PRO A 64 -31.63 -20.88 16.83
CA PRO A 64 -30.45 -20.61 16.02
C PRO A 64 -29.33 -20.06 16.91
N ILE A 65 -28.13 -20.61 16.75
CA ILE A 65 -26.94 -20.15 17.47
C ILE A 65 -26.73 -18.68 17.13
N GLN A 66 -26.77 -17.81 18.14
CA GLN A 66 -26.44 -16.40 17.94
C GLN A 66 -24.92 -16.27 17.88
N PRO A 67 -24.37 -15.44 16.96
CA PRO A 67 -22.93 -15.15 16.91
C PRO A 67 -22.36 -14.77 18.28
N GLU A 68 -23.12 -14.04 19.10
CA GLU A 68 -22.73 -13.62 20.45
C GLU A 68 -22.48 -14.81 21.39
N ASP A 69 -23.26 -15.88 21.30
CA ASP A 69 -23.08 -17.07 22.16
C ASP A 69 -21.77 -17.79 21.84
N LEU A 70 -21.38 -17.80 20.57
CA LEU A 70 -20.10 -18.33 20.09
C LEU A 70 -18.94 -17.49 20.63
N LEU A 71 -19.05 -16.16 20.55
CA LEU A 71 -18.01 -15.24 21.03
C LEU A 71 -17.82 -15.35 22.55
N ILE A 72 -18.91 -15.34 23.32
CA ILE A 72 -18.86 -15.54 24.79
C ILE A 72 -18.20 -16.88 25.13
N SER A 73 -18.51 -17.93 24.38
CA SER A 73 -17.91 -19.25 24.58
C SER A 73 -16.40 -19.24 24.30
N ALA A 74 -15.97 -18.56 23.25
CA ALA A 74 -14.55 -18.40 22.91
C ALA A 74 -13.80 -17.61 23.97
N GLU A 75 -14.38 -16.48 24.41
CA GLU A 75 -13.83 -15.60 25.46
C GLU A 75 -13.59 -16.37 26.77
N GLN A 76 -14.62 -17.07 27.26
CA GLN A 76 -14.53 -17.84 28.50
C GLN A 76 -13.52 -18.98 28.41
N LEU A 77 -13.47 -19.66 27.27
CA LEU A 77 -12.51 -20.74 27.08
C LEU A 77 -11.07 -20.20 26.99
N ALA A 78 -10.85 -19.12 26.25
CA ALA A 78 -9.54 -18.45 26.16
C ALA A 78 -9.04 -17.98 27.54
N GLU A 79 -9.92 -17.40 28.37
CA GLU A 79 -9.61 -17.00 29.75
C GLU A 79 -9.21 -18.20 30.63
N GLN A 80 -9.95 -19.31 30.54
CA GLN A 80 -9.61 -20.53 31.27
C GLN A 80 -8.25 -21.08 30.86
N ILE A 81 -7.96 -21.10 29.55
CA ILE A 81 -6.70 -21.60 29.00
C ILE A 81 -5.52 -20.72 29.46
N ILE A 82 -5.60 -19.39 29.27
CA ILE A 82 -4.54 -18.48 29.68
C ILE A 82 -4.35 -18.53 31.20
N GLY A 83 -5.45 -18.55 31.97
CA GLY A 83 -5.40 -18.64 33.42
C GLY A 83 -4.77 -19.95 33.94
N HIS A 84 -4.95 -21.06 33.21
CA HIS A 84 -4.36 -22.35 33.57
C HIS A 84 -2.87 -22.43 33.25
N TYR A 85 -2.52 -22.15 31.99
CA TYR A 85 -1.18 -22.38 31.44
C TYR A 85 -0.24 -21.18 31.62
N GLY A 86 -0.75 -20.03 32.05
CA GLY A 86 0.03 -18.83 32.33
C GLY A 86 0.42 -18.01 31.10
N GLY A 87 -0.08 -18.36 29.91
CA GLY A 87 0.14 -17.63 28.66
C GLY A 87 0.18 -18.51 27.42
N LEU A 88 0.05 -17.89 26.24
CA LEU A 88 0.00 -18.59 24.96
C LEU A 88 1.32 -19.28 24.58
N SER A 89 2.46 -18.73 25.00
CA SER A 89 3.76 -19.37 24.79
C SER A 89 3.92 -20.68 25.58
N ALA A 90 3.22 -20.84 26.71
CA ALA A 90 3.18 -22.11 27.42
C ALA A 90 2.26 -23.10 26.70
N VAL A 91 1.06 -22.66 26.32
CA VAL A 91 0.11 -23.46 25.55
C VAL A 91 0.71 -24.00 24.25
N SER A 92 1.44 -23.16 23.51
CA SER A 92 2.14 -23.53 22.28
C SER A 92 3.14 -24.67 22.50
N ARG A 93 3.85 -24.68 23.64
CA ARG A 93 4.81 -25.75 23.97
C ARG A 93 4.10 -27.05 24.36
N GLU A 94 3.05 -26.96 25.17
CA GLU A 94 2.27 -28.12 25.60
C GLU A 94 1.52 -28.79 24.44
N LEU A 95 1.08 -28.01 23.46
CA LEU A 95 0.34 -28.51 22.29
C LEU A 95 1.23 -28.82 21.08
N ALA A 96 2.56 -28.70 21.19
CA ALA A 96 3.48 -28.86 20.07
C ALA A 96 3.35 -30.22 19.37
N ASP A 97 3.08 -31.29 20.12
CA ASP A 97 2.95 -32.65 19.59
C ASP A 97 1.61 -32.91 18.87
N PHE A 98 0.64 -32.00 19.00
CA PHE A 98 -0.70 -32.12 18.39
C PHE A 98 -0.80 -31.39 17.06
N ASP A 99 0.16 -30.52 16.73
CA ASP A 99 0.19 -29.83 15.45
C ASP A 99 0.97 -30.63 14.39
N ASN A 100 0.27 -31.01 13.32
CA ASN A 100 0.85 -31.70 12.17
C ASN A 100 1.27 -30.73 11.04
N SER A 101 1.07 -29.42 11.22
CA SER A 101 1.15 -28.43 10.15
C SER A 101 2.28 -27.41 10.26
N GLY A 102 3.06 -27.45 11.34
CA GLY A 102 4.22 -26.58 11.59
C GLY A 102 3.86 -25.19 12.13
N LEU A 103 2.64 -25.01 12.63
CA LEU A 103 2.13 -23.82 13.27
C LEU A 103 2.51 -23.77 14.75
N ARG A 104 2.54 -22.57 15.34
CA ARG A 104 2.83 -22.42 16.77
C ARG A 104 1.69 -22.92 17.68
N LEU A 105 0.46 -22.88 17.19
CA LEU A 105 -0.70 -23.52 17.82
C LEU A 105 -1.40 -24.40 16.78
N PRO A 106 -1.95 -25.55 17.21
CA PRO A 106 -2.94 -26.24 16.39
C PRO A 106 -4.09 -25.29 16.01
N THR A 107 -4.68 -25.53 14.84
CA THR A 107 -5.74 -24.65 14.29
C THR A 107 -6.91 -24.53 15.27
N GLU A 108 -7.25 -25.62 15.95
CA GLU A 108 -8.34 -25.70 16.91
C GLU A 108 -8.12 -24.78 18.11
N ALA A 109 -6.89 -24.71 18.62
CA ALA A 109 -6.56 -23.79 19.70
C ALA A 109 -6.51 -22.35 19.20
N LEU A 110 -5.96 -22.11 18.00
CA LEU A 110 -5.91 -20.78 17.39
C LEU A 110 -7.31 -20.19 17.18
N ASP A 111 -8.28 -20.97 16.70
CA ASP A 111 -9.66 -20.52 16.50
C ASP A 111 -10.28 -19.94 17.78
N VAL A 112 -10.03 -20.57 18.94
CA VAL A 112 -10.53 -20.08 20.24
C VAL A 112 -10.05 -18.65 20.49
N PHE A 113 -8.75 -18.39 20.31
CA PHE A 113 -8.16 -17.07 20.58
C PHE A 113 -8.55 -16.03 19.53
N LEU A 114 -8.67 -16.41 18.26
CA LEU A 114 -9.14 -15.49 17.20
C LEU A 114 -10.58 -15.05 17.46
N TYR A 115 -11.48 -15.97 17.78
CA TYR A 115 -12.87 -15.64 18.07
C TYR A 115 -13.04 -14.90 19.40
N ALA A 116 -12.21 -15.20 20.40
CA ALA A 116 -12.19 -14.40 21.62
C ALA A 116 -11.76 -12.95 21.32
N CYS A 117 -10.84 -12.74 20.37
CA CYS A 117 -10.45 -11.42 19.87
C CYS A 117 -11.42 -10.83 18.84
N ALA A 118 -12.68 -11.26 18.72
CA ALA A 118 -13.57 -10.71 17.69
C ALA A 118 -14.27 -9.40 18.10
N ARG A 119 -14.48 -9.18 19.40
CA ARG A 119 -15.26 -8.07 19.96
C ARG A 119 -14.69 -7.53 21.26
N GLU A 120 -15.26 -6.44 21.74
CA GLU A 120 -14.89 -5.79 22.98
C GLU A 120 -15.35 -6.59 24.22
N HIS A 121 -14.42 -6.90 25.13
CA HIS A 121 -14.66 -7.49 26.46
C HIS A 121 -13.46 -7.24 27.40
N GLU A 122 -13.60 -7.54 28.70
CA GLU A 122 -12.64 -7.17 29.76
C GLU A 122 -11.23 -7.75 29.54
N SER A 123 -11.14 -9.00 29.09
CA SER A 123 -9.87 -9.71 28.88
C SER A 123 -9.23 -9.49 27.51
N LEU A 124 -9.84 -8.70 26.62
CA LEU A 124 -9.38 -8.53 25.23
C LEU A 124 -7.93 -8.06 25.18
N GLY A 125 -7.56 -7.06 26.00
CA GLY A 125 -6.20 -6.52 26.01
C GLY A 125 -5.14 -7.59 26.34
N THR A 126 -5.44 -8.50 27.24
CA THR A 126 -4.56 -9.64 27.55
C THR A 126 -4.44 -10.57 26.35
N MET A 127 -5.55 -10.92 25.70
CA MET A 127 -5.54 -11.82 24.54
C MET A 127 -4.77 -11.24 23.35
N LEU A 128 -4.95 -9.95 23.05
CA LEU A 128 -4.19 -9.26 22.00
C LEU A 128 -2.68 -9.32 22.29
N ASN A 129 -2.27 -9.05 23.52
CA ASN A 129 -0.86 -9.09 23.91
C ASN A 129 -0.28 -10.51 23.80
N GLU A 130 -1.00 -11.52 24.25
CA GLU A 130 -0.56 -12.91 24.14
C GLU A 130 -0.42 -13.35 22.67
N MET A 131 -1.35 -12.93 21.81
CA MET A 131 -1.27 -13.17 20.36
C MET A 131 -0.08 -12.45 19.72
N ASP A 132 0.21 -11.21 20.13
CA ASP A 132 1.41 -10.47 19.69
C ASP A 132 2.71 -11.14 20.13
N ILE A 133 2.79 -11.60 21.39
CA ILE A 133 3.96 -12.31 21.90
C ILE A 133 4.20 -13.57 21.07
N LEU A 134 3.13 -14.31 20.73
CA LEU A 134 3.26 -15.57 20.02
C LEU A 134 3.45 -15.40 18.50
N TYR A 135 2.92 -14.37 17.84
CA TYR A 135 2.95 -14.26 16.37
C TYR A 135 3.54 -12.95 15.83
N GLY A 136 3.82 -11.98 16.69
CA GLY A 136 4.25 -10.64 16.30
C GLY A 136 5.68 -10.53 15.77
N ASP A 137 6.43 -11.63 15.70
CA ASP A 137 7.74 -11.69 15.04
C ASP A 137 7.63 -11.92 13.51
N GLY A 138 6.44 -12.29 13.02
CA GLY A 138 6.18 -12.53 11.60
C GLY A 138 6.88 -13.75 11.01
N VAL A 139 7.50 -14.62 11.81
CA VAL A 139 8.20 -15.82 11.32
C VAL A 139 7.20 -16.86 10.81
N ASP A 140 6.05 -16.98 11.47
CA ASP A 140 4.95 -17.86 11.03
C ASP A 140 4.00 -17.12 10.08
N SER A 141 4.43 -17.01 8.81
CA SER A 141 3.67 -16.31 7.76
C SER A 141 2.27 -16.88 7.50
N ARG A 142 2.03 -18.16 7.79
CA ARG A 142 0.75 -18.83 7.56
C ARG A 142 -0.25 -18.46 8.65
N SER A 143 0.13 -18.58 9.92
CA SER A 143 -0.70 -18.12 11.04
C SER A 143 -0.95 -16.62 10.96
N TYR A 144 0.07 -15.83 10.59
CA TYR A 144 -0.07 -14.39 10.40
C TYR A 144 -1.16 -14.05 9.37
N ARG A 145 -1.21 -14.76 8.23
CA ARG A 145 -2.28 -14.55 7.25
C ARG A 145 -3.65 -14.92 7.79
N MET A 146 -3.77 -16.03 8.53
CA MET A 146 -5.03 -16.44 9.16
C MET A 146 -5.53 -15.38 10.17
N VAL A 147 -4.61 -14.82 10.96
CA VAL A 147 -4.88 -13.71 11.89
C VAL A 147 -5.33 -12.44 11.15
N GLN A 148 -4.77 -12.13 9.98
CA GLN A 148 -5.20 -10.96 9.21
C GLN A 148 -6.55 -11.14 8.51
N ASP A 149 -6.90 -12.37 8.15
CA ASP A 149 -8.10 -12.67 7.37
C ASP A 149 -9.33 -13.03 8.24
N PHE A 150 -9.17 -13.44 9.50
CA PHE A 150 -10.32 -13.93 10.30
C PHE A 150 -11.40 -12.87 10.52
N LEU A 151 -11.06 -11.58 10.64
CA LEU A 151 -12.05 -10.50 10.78
C LEU A 151 -12.92 -10.31 9.53
N ARG A 152 -12.55 -10.95 8.40
CA ARG A 152 -13.37 -10.99 7.18
C ARG A 152 -14.36 -12.16 7.18
N ASP A 153 -14.38 -12.98 8.23
CA ASP A 153 -15.34 -14.05 8.36
C ASP A 153 -16.77 -13.50 8.36
N THR A 154 -17.64 -14.12 7.56
CA THR A 154 -19.03 -13.72 7.39
C THR A 154 -19.82 -13.78 8.70
N THR A 155 -19.41 -14.62 9.66
CA THR A 155 -20.06 -14.70 10.98
C THR A 155 -19.79 -13.48 11.85
N LEU A 156 -18.80 -12.65 11.49
CA LEU A 156 -18.35 -11.52 12.30
C LEU A 156 -18.70 -10.16 11.70
N VAL A 157 -19.41 -10.11 10.57
CA VAL A 157 -19.67 -8.87 9.81
C VAL A 157 -20.44 -7.84 10.63
N ASP A 158 -21.44 -8.27 11.39
CA ASP A 158 -22.31 -7.38 12.17
C ASP A 158 -21.79 -7.11 13.60
N ILE A 159 -20.63 -7.69 13.95
CA ILE A 159 -20.06 -7.56 15.29
C ILE A 159 -19.30 -6.24 15.40
N PRO A 160 -19.64 -5.36 16.38
CA PRO A 160 -18.92 -4.12 16.60
C PRO A 160 -17.43 -4.35 16.85
N ARG A 161 -16.59 -3.68 16.08
CA ARG A 161 -15.13 -3.79 16.21
C ARG A 161 -14.60 -2.96 17.38
N PRO A 162 -13.66 -3.50 18.18
CA PRO A 162 -12.97 -2.73 19.20
C PRO A 162 -12.23 -1.53 18.63
N THR A 163 -12.06 -0.51 19.46
CA THR A 163 -11.30 0.71 19.13
C THR A 163 -10.02 0.81 19.95
N LEU A 164 -8.97 1.38 19.38
CA LEU A 164 -7.67 1.50 20.06
C LEU A 164 -7.73 2.53 21.19
N TRP A 165 -8.41 3.65 20.94
CA TRP A 165 -8.72 4.64 21.96
C TRP A 165 -10.15 4.49 22.47
N SER A 166 -10.33 4.75 23.75
CA SER A 166 -11.65 4.86 24.37
C SER A 166 -12.35 6.17 23.97
N HIS A 167 -13.65 6.26 24.26
CA HIS A 167 -14.44 7.46 24.00
C HIS A 167 -13.95 8.70 24.76
N ASP A 168 -13.36 8.54 25.94
CA ASP A 168 -12.69 9.62 26.70
C ASP A 168 -11.26 9.90 26.22
N GLY A 169 -10.80 9.20 25.17
CA GLY A 169 -9.56 9.46 24.46
C GLY A 169 -8.32 8.82 25.07
N ARG A 170 -8.48 7.92 26.05
CA ARG A 170 -7.38 7.15 26.65
C ARG A 170 -7.02 5.96 25.77
N LEU A 171 -5.76 5.55 25.82
CA LEU A 171 -5.32 4.35 25.13
C LEU A 171 -5.82 3.11 25.87
N LYS A 172 -6.47 2.18 25.16
CA LYS A 172 -7.01 0.93 25.75
C LYS A 172 -6.08 -0.25 25.58
N TYR A 173 -5.42 -0.34 24.43
CA TYR A 173 -4.66 -1.50 24.01
C TYR A 173 -3.25 -1.11 23.57
N SER A 174 -2.33 -2.08 23.63
CA SER A 174 -1.01 -1.93 23.02
C SER A 174 -1.18 -1.73 21.50
N PRO A 175 -0.69 -0.63 20.91
CA PRO A 175 -0.85 -0.35 19.49
C PRO A 175 -0.36 -1.47 18.57
N ILE A 176 0.80 -2.07 18.87
CA ILE A 176 1.34 -3.15 18.02
C ILE A 176 0.51 -4.43 18.10
N ALA A 177 0.05 -4.80 19.30
CA ALA A 177 -0.80 -5.96 19.49
C ALA A 177 -2.17 -5.76 18.85
N PHE A 178 -2.72 -4.55 18.97
CA PHE A 178 -3.97 -4.16 18.32
C PHE A 178 -3.84 -4.20 16.80
N TYR A 179 -2.74 -3.70 16.23
CA TYR A 179 -2.49 -3.72 14.79
C TYR A 179 -2.50 -5.13 14.20
N HIS A 180 -1.93 -6.11 14.91
CA HIS A 180 -1.83 -7.48 14.40
C HIS A 180 -3.18 -8.13 14.14
N ILE A 181 -4.19 -7.81 14.95
CA ILE A 181 -5.56 -8.30 14.80
C ILE A 181 -6.40 -7.31 13.98
N TYR A 182 -6.42 -6.03 14.38
CA TYR A 182 -7.32 -4.99 13.89
C TYR A 182 -6.60 -3.94 13.02
N HIS A 183 -5.80 -4.41 12.06
CA HIS A 183 -5.04 -3.55 11.14
C HIS A 183 -5.91 -2.44 10.53
N LYS A 184 -7.09 -2.79 10.01
CA LYS A 184 -7.94 -1.85 9.26
C LYS A 184 -8.53 -0.77 10.17
N GLU A 185 -8.97 -1.16 11.35
CA GLU A 185 -9.53 -0.28 12.37
C GLU A 185 -8.45 0.69 12.85
N MET A 186 -7.23 0.21 13.12
CA MET A 186 -6.12 1.08 13.53
C MET A 186 -5.76 2.09 12.45
N VAL A 187 -5.66 1.67 11.18
CA VAL A 187 -5.39 2.57 10.04
C VAL A 187 -6.49 3.63 9.93
N THR A 188 -7.75 3.23 10.10
CA THR A 188 -8.90 4.13 10.04
C THR A 188 -8.89 5.15 11.18
N GLU A 189 -8.65 4.72 12.42
CA GLU A 189 -8.60 5.59 13.59
C GLU A 189 -7.42 6.56 13.55
N VAL A 190 -6.22 6.08 13.24
CA VAL A 190 -5.03 6.94 13.10
C VAL A 190 -5.25 7.96 11.99
N GLY A 191 -5.74 7.51 10.83
CA GLY A 191 -6.07 8.38 9.70
C GLY A 191 -7.11 9.44 10.05
N TYR A 192 -8.17 9.06 10.78
CA TYR A 192 -9.19 9.97 11.28
C TYR A 192 -8.59 11.02 12.21
N LEU A 193 -7.85 10.61 13.24
CA LEU A 193 -7.21 11.54 14.18
C LEU A 193 -6.27 12.51 13.46
N CYS A 194 -5.38 12.03 12.60
CA CYS A 194 -4.51 12.90 11.81
C CYS A 194 -5.27 13.88 10.89
N SER A 195 -6.45 13.47 10.39
CA SER A 195 -7.32 14.32 9.57
C SER A 195 -7.96 15.49 10.34
N THR A 196 -8.16 15.34 11.66
CA THR A 196 -8.74 16.40 12.52
C THR A 196 -7.81 17.60 12.76
N GLY A 197 -6.56 17.54 12.30
CA GLY A 197 -5.61 18.65 12.40
C GLY A 197 -4.52 18.41 13.43
N SER A 198 -3.96 19.50 13.96
CA SER A 198 -2.84 19.43 14.93
C SER A 198 -3.24 18.76 16.24
N ASP A 199 -4.49 18.96 16.69
CA ASP A 199 -5.00 18.40 17.95
C ASP A 199 -5.04 16.87 17.92
N GLY A 200 -5.48 16.28 16.79
CA GLY A 200 -5.50 14.83 16.65
C GLY A 200 -4.10 14.21 16.57
N VAL A 201 -3.15 14.89 15.92
CA VAL A 201 -1.73 14.46 15.94
C VAL A 201 -1.17 14.55 17.36
N GLN A 202 -1.44 15.63 18.09
CA GLN A 202 -1.02 15.77 19.49
C GLN A 202 -1.63 14.69 20.38
N LYS A 203 -2.89 14.29 20.15
CA LYS A 203 -3.52 13.19 20.87
C LYS A 203 -2.74 11.89 20.72
N ILE A 204 -2.33 11.53 19.50
CA ILE A 204 -1.52 10.33 19.27
C ILE A 204 -0.15 10.47 19.97
N LEU A 205 0.53 11.61 19.79
CA LEU A 205 1.83 11.83 20.43
C LEU A 205 1.76 11.83 21.96
N SER A 206 0.62 12.22 22.54
CA SER A 206 0.42 12.22 23.99
C SER A 206 0.44 10.82 24.60
N THR A 207 0.09 9.78 23.82
CA THR A 207 0.13 8.39 24.29
C THR A 207 1.54 7.79 24.27
N TYR A 208 2.55 8.51 23.77
CA TYR A 208 3.89 7.95 23.58
C TYR A 208 4.61 7.64 24.90
N GLN A 209 4.20 8.30 25.97
CA GLN A 209 4.70 8.04 27.32
C GLN A 209 4.14 6.75 27.93
N GLU A 210 3.03 6.26 27.40
CA GLU A 210 2.27 5.13 27.96
C GLU A 210 2.50 3.81 27.19
N ILE A 211 3.30 3.83 26.12
CA ILE A 211 3.51 2.68 25.23
C ILE A 211 4.98 2.28 25.14
N ASP A 212 5.19 1.01 24.76
CA ASP A 212 6.51 0.45 24.47
C ASP A 212 7.10 0.99 23.15
N GLU A 213 8.39 0.73 22.95
CA GLU A 213 9.14 1.19 21.78
C GLU A 213 8.63 0.61 20.46
N ARG A 214 8.22 -0.68 20.42
CA ARG A 214 7.71 -1.30 19.19
C ARG A 214 6.39 -0.66 18.78
N SER A 215 5.49 -0.42 19.74
CA SER A 215 4.24 0.30 19.52
C SER A 215 4.46 1.74 19.03
N ARG A 216 5.46 2.44 19.60
CA ARG A 216 5.83 3.79 19.17
C ARG A 216 6.35 3.80 17.73
N ASP A 217 7.30 2.93 17.41
CA ASP A 217 7.87 2.81 16.06
C ASP A 217 6.79 2.50 15.01
N HIS A 218 5.80 1.69 15.40
CA HIS A 218 4.68 1.36 14.53
C HIS A 218 3.77 2.58 14.29
N LEU A 219 3.40 3.31 15.35
CA LEU A 219 2.62 4.55 15.21
C LEU A 219 3.38 5.62 14.41
N ASP A 220 4.69 5.76 14.61
CA ASP A 220 5.56 6.63 13.82
C ASP A 220 5.51 6.27 12.34
N LEU A 221 5.59 4.97 12.01
CA LEU A 221 5.48 4.47 10.64
C LEU A 221 4.11 4.81 10.03
N MET A 222 3.02 4.59 10.76
CA MET A 222 1.66 4.87 10.29
C MET A 222 1.44 6.37 10.06
N MET A 223 1.82 7.22 11.02
CA MET A 223 1.70 8.68 10.88
C MET A 223 2.59 9.21 9.76
N ARG A 224 3.79 8.65 9.58
CA ARG A 224 4.69 8.97 8.46
C ARG A 224 4.04 8.60 7.12
N ASN A 225 3.49 7.41 6.99
CA ASN A 225 2.83 6.96 5.76
C ASN A 225 1.61 7.82 5.42
N TRP A 226 0.77 8.11 6.41
CA TRP A 226 -0.36 9.03 6.26
C TRP A 226 0.10 10.43 5.84
N ALA A 227 1.18 10.94 6.45
CA ALA A 227 1.70 12.26 6.15
C ALA A 227 2.24 12.36 4.71
N HIS A 228 2.93 11.32 4.25
CA HIS A 228 3.42 11.26 2.87
C HIS A 228 2.29 11.20 1.84
N GLN A 229 1.17 10.55 2.15
CA GLN A 229 0.03 10.39 1.23
C GLN A 229 -0.94 11.59 1.22
N SER A 230 -1.01 12.36 2.31
CA SER A 230 -2.01 13.42 2.47
C SER A 230 -1.69 14.73 1.73
N GLY A 231 -0.51 14.87 1.10
CA GLY A 231 -0.13 16.07 0.34
C GLY A 231 -0.11 17.34 1.18
N MET A 232 0.23 17.23 2.48
CA MET A 232 0.24 18.38 3.40
C MET A 232 1.20 19.48 2.93
N ALA A 233 0.76 20.74 3.03
CA ALA A 233 1.62 21.88 2.73
C ALA A 233 2.86 21.92 3.64
N LEU A 234 4.00 22.41 3.14
CA LEU A 234 5.28 22.47 3.87
C LEU A 234 5.18 23.22 5.21
N ASN A 235 4.30 24.21 5.31
CA ASN A 235 4.11 25.05 6.50
C ASN A 235 3.04 24.54 7.47
N ASP A 236 2.44 23.37 7.21
CA ASP A 236 1.40 22.77 8.04
C ASP A 236 1.91 22.48 9.46
N ASN A 237 1.13 22.88 10.47
CA ASN A 237 1.50 22.70 11.88
C ASN A 237 1.62 21.21 12.26
N ARG A 238 0.90 20.30 11.60
CA ARG A 238 1.04 18.85 11.79
C ARG A 238 2.44 18.38 11.41
N ARG A 239 3.04 18.94 10.36
CA ARG A 239 4.42 18.60 9.94
C ARG A 239 5.44 19.03 10.98
N LYS A 240 5.22 20.15 11.66
CA LYS A 240 6.07 20.59 12.77
C LYS A 240 6.02 19.61 13.95
N LEU A 241 4.83 19.11 14.28
CA LEU A 241 4.65 18.10 15.34
C LEU A 241 5.32 16.78 14.97
N LEU A 242 5.19 16.37 13.71
CA LEU A 242 5.77 15.14 13.18
C LEU A 242 7.24 15.30 12.72
N ALA A 243 7.92 16.40 13.02
CA ALA A 243 9.27 16.67 12.51
C ALA A 243 10.30 15.60 12.91
N HIS A 244 10.08 14.91 14.04
CA HIS A 244 10.92 13.81 14.50
C HIS A 244 10.73 12.52 13.70
N VAL A 245 9.59 12.33 13.03
CA VAL A 245 9.27 11.11 12.25
C VAL A 245 9.30 11.32 10.75
N LEU A 246 9.11 12.55 10.26
CA LEU A 246 9.05 12.83 8.83
C LEU A 246 10.45 12.89 8.21
N HIS A 247 10.66 12.06 7.20
CA HIS A 247 11.88 12.09 6.41
C HIS A 247 11.62 12.86 5.10
N VAL A 248 12.08 14.09 5.05
CA VAL A 248 11.74 15.04 3.97
C VAL A 248 12.05 14.51 2.57
N VAL A 249 13.14 13.74 2.41
CA VAL A 249 13.46 13.11 1.11
C VAL A 249 12.48 11.99 0.75
N LYS A 250 12.02 11.19 1.73
CA LYS A 250 11.07 10.09 1.46
C LYS A 250 9.71 10.68 1.08
N GLU A 251 9.31 11.74 1.76
CA GLU A 251 8.09 12.47 1.42
C GLU A 251 8.16 13.04 0.00
N GLY A 252 9.25 13.73 -0.35
CA GLY A 252 9.45 14.23 -1.70
C GLY A 252 9.34 13.14 -2.77
N ARG A 253 9.91 11.95 -2.52
CA ARG A 253 9.76 10.79 -3.42
C ARG A 253 8.31 10.32 -3.54
N VAL A 254 7.54 10.29 -2.46
CA VAL A 254 6.12 9.90 -2.51
C VAL A 254 5.30 10.92 -3.30
N VAL A 255 5.56 12.22 -3.11
CA VAL A 255 4.89 13.28 -3.89
C VAL A 255 5.22 13.17 -5.38
N ILE A 256 6.48 12.92 -5.73
CA ILE A 256 6.89 12.64 -7.11
C ILE A 256 6.17 11.41 -7.66
N ARG A 257 6.11 10.30 -6.90
CA ARG A 257 5.42 9.09 -7.34
C ARG A 257 3.93 9.33 -7.61
N MET A 258 3.24 10.02 -6.70
CA MET A 258 1.81 10.36 -6.88
C MET A 258 1.57 11.28 -8.08
N LEU A 259 2.51 12.16 -8.41
CA LEU A 259 2.45 12.99 -9.62
C LEU A 259 2.49 12.12 -10.89
N PHE A 260 3.33 11.08 -10.90
CA PHE A 260 3.44 10.13 -12.02
C PHE A 260 2.24 9.17 -12.09
N GLU A 261 1.80 8.58 -10.97
CA GLU A 261 0.65 7.66 -10.90
C GLU A 261 -0.65 8.25 -11.48
N LYS A 262 -0.78 9.58 -11.48
CA LYS A 262 -1.96 10.30 -11.99
C LYS A 262 -1.67 11.13 -13.23
N ILE A 263 -0.59 10.85 -13.96
CA ILE A 263 -0.20 11.66 -15.12
C ILE A 263 -1.17 11.53 -16.30
N GLY A 264 -1.77 10.35 -16.47
CA GLY A 264 -2.71 10.04 -17.56
C GLY A 264 -4.17 10.42 -17.27
N ASP A 265 -4.46 10.98 -16.08
CA ASP A 265 -5.83 11.38 -15.74
C ASP A 265 -6.25 12.62 -16.54
N SER A 266 -6.99 12.39 -17.63
CA SER A 266 -7.46 13.40 -18.57
C SER A 266 -8.53 14.32 -17.99
N SER A 267 -9.13 13.93 -16.86
CA SER A 267 -10.28 14.61 -16.27
C SER A 267 -9.95 15.92 -15.53
N ASP A 268 -8.69 16.19 -15.16
CA ASP A 268 -8.36 17.39 -14.38
C ASP A 268 -6.91 17.93 -14.55
N GLU A 269 -6.71 18.79 -15.55
CA GLU A 269 -5.47 19.55 -15.77
C GLU A 269 -5.10 20.45 -14.57
N ARG A 270 -6.09 20.98 -13.84
CA ARG A 270 -5.82 21.86 -12.68
C ARG A 270 -5.21 21.07 -11.54
N LEU A 271 -5.67 19.85 -11.30
CA LEU A 271 -5.10 18.96 -10.29
C LEU A 271 -3.68 18.52 -10.67
N PHE A 272 -3.42 18.20 -11.95
CA PHE A 272 -2.06 17.93 -12.40
C PHE A 272 -1.12 19.10 -12.11
N MET A 273 -1.51 20.31 -12.50
CA MET A 273 -0.71 21.52 -12.26
C MET A 273 -0.49 21.80 -10.77
N ALA A 274 -1.49 21.56 -9.91
CA ALA A 274 -1.35 21.69 -8.47
C ALA A 274 -0.34 20.68 -7.89
N ARG A 275 -0.37 19.42 -8.33
CA ARG A 275 0.58 18.38 -7.91
C ARG A 275 2.01 18.70 -8.39
N LEU A 276 2.16 19.13 -9.64
CA LEU A 276 3.46 19.51 -10.20
C LEU A 276 4.06 20.69 -9.42
N LYS A 277 3.25 21.72 -9.15
CA LYS A 277 3.66 22.87 -8.33
C LYS A 277 4.09 22.43 -6.92
N HIS A 278 3.31 21.56 -6.28
CA HIS A 278 3.63 21.05 -4.95
C HIS A 278 4.96 20.27 -4.94
N ALA A 279 5.18 19.38 -5.90
CA ALA A 279 6.42 18.62 -6.03
C ALA A 279 7.65 19.53 -6.19
N THR A 280 7.54 20.57 -7.03
CA THR A 280 8.66 21.48 -7.27
C THR A 280 8.89 22.47 -6.14
N GLU A 281 7.85 22.88 -5.41
CA GLU A 281 8.00 23.64 -4.16
C GLU A 281 8.74 22.85 -3.08
N ILE A 282 8.47 21.55 -2.96
CA ILE A 282 9.23 20.67 -2.07
C ILE A 282 10.71 20.69 -2.47
N ILE A 283 11.04 20.37 -3.73
CA ILE A 283 12.43 20.30 -4.19
C ILE A 283 13.15 21.64 -3.97
N ARG A 284 12.52 22.76 -4.34
CA ARG A 284 13.08 24.12 -4.19
C ARG A 284 13.36 24.50 -2.74
N SER A 285 12.60 23.96 -1.79
CA SER A 285 12.78 24.24 -0.36
C SER A 285 13.94 23.48 0.29
N LEU A 286 14.55 22.52 -0.42
CA LEU A 286 15.57 21.63 0.13
C LEU A 286 17.00 22.08 -0.20
N PRO A 287 17.97 21.76 0.68
CA PRO A 287 19.38 21.79 0.32
C PRO A 287 19.68 20.88 -0.89
N PRO A 288 20.68 21.20 -1.73
CA PRO A 288 20.99 20.44 -2.95
C PRO A 288 21.11 18.93 -2.74
N GLU A 289 21.85 18.49 -1.71
CA GLU A 289 22.04 17.07 -1.39
C GLU A 289 20.71 16.32 -1.12
N LYS A 290 19.73 17.00 -0.50
CA LYS A 290 18.41 16.42 -0.23
C LYS A 290 17.50 16.52 -1.45
N ALA A 291 17.63 17.56 -2.26
CA ALA A 291 16.94 17.71 -3.53
C ALA A 291 17.33 16.57 -4.49
N ASP A 292 18.62 16.25 -4.61
CA ASP A 292 19.12 15.11 -5.40
C ASP A 292 18.48 13.80 -4.95
N GLY A 293 18.41 13.58 -3.63
CA GLY A 293 17.73 12.42 -3.06
C GLY A 293 16.24 12.35 -3.40
N VAL A 294 15.53 13.48 -3.56
CA VAL A 294 14.12 13.51 -4.00
C VAL A 294 14.03 13.23 -5.50
N LEU A 295 14.93 13.81 -6.29
CA LEU A 295 15.00 13.66 -7.74
C LEU A 295 15.33 12.22 -8.17
N GLU A 296 16.03 11.45 -7.34
CA GLU A 296 16.17 9.99 -7.52
C GLU A 296 14.81 9.28 -7.60
N GLY A 297 13.76 9.83 -6.98
CA GLY A 297 12.38 9.35 -7.12
C GLY A 297 11.87 9.41 -8.55
N VAL A 298 12.31 10.38 -9.36
CA VAL A 298 11.98 10.45 -10.80
C VAL A 298 12.63 9.28 -11.54
N THR A 299 13.90 8.98 -11.23
CA THR A 299 14.60 7.81 -11.79
C THR A 299 13.90 6.51 -11.40
N GLN A 300 13.43 6.39 -10.16
CA GLN A 300 12.64 5.25 -9.71
C GLN A 300 11.32 5.09 -10.48
N CYS A 301 10.61 6.19 -10.76
CA CYS A 301 9.41 6.17 -11.60
C CYS A 301 9.71 5.72 -13.04
N ILE A 302 10.78 6.25 -13.65
CA ILE A 302 11.22 5.82 -14.98
C ILE A 302 11.50 4.31 -14.96
N LYS A 303 12.31 3.83 -14.00
CA LYS A 303 12.67 2.42 -13.84
C LYS A 303 11.44 1.54 -13.70
N MET A 304 10.54 1.87 -12.77
CA MET A 304 9.33 1.09 -12.49
C MET A 304 8.48 0.94 -13.74
N TRP A 305 8.26 2.02 -14.50
CA TRP A 305 7.43 1.98 -15.70
C TRP A 305 8.07 1.28 -16.91
N THR A 306 9.41 1.17 -16.95
CA THR A 306 10.13 0.51 -18.05
C THR A 306 10.49 -0.94 -17.74
N GLU A 307 10.82 -1.27 -16.49
CA GLU A 307 11.31 -2.62 -16.12
C GLU A 307 10.22 -3.50 -15.51
N GLU A 308 9.22 -2.91 -14.84
CA GLU A 308 8.10 -3.60 -14.19
C GLU A 308 6.77 -3.02 -14.70
N PRO A 309 6.45 -3.15 -16.00
CA PRO A 309 5.20 -2.64 -16.53
C PRO A 309 4.05 -3.40 -15.87
N ASP A 310 3.34 -2.71 -14.97
CA ASP A 310 2.11 -3.20 -14.37
C ASP A 310 1.10 -3.40 -15.51
N GLU A 311 0.60 -4.62 -15.68
CA GLU A 311 -0.30 -4.99 -16.79
C GLU A 311 -1.61 -4.17 -16.76
N ASP A 312 -1.94 -3.56 -15.62
CA ASP A 312 -3.15 -2.76 -15.37
C ASP A 312 -2.96 -1.24 -15.52
N LEU A 313 -1.75 -0.73 -15.83
CA LEU A 313 -1.53 0.71 -15.98
C LEU A 313 -1.95 1.19 -17.38
N ASP A 314 -3.24 1.49 -17.52
CA ASP A 314 -3.83 2.18 -18.68
C ASP A 314 -3.39 3.66 -18.79
N ILE A 315 -2.28 4.04 -18.14
CA ILE A 315 -1.77 5.41 -18.00
C ILE A 315 -1.40 6.01 -19.37
N PHE A 316 -1.05 5.20 -20.36
CA PHE A 316 -0.59 5.64 -21.69
C PHE A 316 -1.62 5.47 -22.80
N SER A 317 -2.89 5.27 -22.43
CA SER A 317 -4.03 5.25 -23.37
C SER A 317 -4.24 6.58 -24.09
N GLU A 318 -3.78 7.70 -23.53
CA GLU A 318 -3.87 9.05 -24.11
C GLU A 318 -2.46 9.71 -24.29
N PRO A 319 -1.68 9.31 -25.31
CA PRO A 319 -0.33 9.83 -25.61
C PRO A 319 -0.23 11.36 -25.65
N GLU A 320 -1.24 12.00 -26.23
CA GLU A 320 -1.38 13.45 -26.42
C GLU A 320 -1.51 14.22 -25.10
N ILE A 321 -1.83 13.54 -23.99
CA ILE A 321 -1.85 14.13 -22.65
C ILE A 321 -0.57 13.78 -21.89
N VAL A 322 -0.17 12.51 -21.93
CA VAL A 322 0.93 12.01 -21.10
C VAL A 322 2.27 12.59 -21.52
N ILE A 323 2.60 12.59 -22.82
CA ILE A 323 3.90 13.07 -23.31
C ILE A 323 4.10 14.55 -22.98
N PRO A 324 3.14 15.47 -23.26
CA PRO A 324 3.29 16.86 -22.85
C PRO A 324 3.48 17.05 -21.34
N ARG A 325 2.75 16.30 -20.50
CA ARG A 325 2.90 16.37 -19.04
C ARG A 325 4.26 15.87 -18.57
N LEU A 326 4.79 14.80 -19.17
CA LEU A 326 6.15 14.33 -18.91
C LEU A 326 7.17 15.43 -19.26
N VAL A 327 7.03 16.06 -20.43
CA VAL A 327 7.88 17.18 -20.85
C VAL A 327 7.83 18.33 -19.85
N MET A 328 6.64 18.69 -19.34
CA MET A 328 6.49 19.72 -18.32
C MET A 328 7.21 19.38 -17.02
N ILE A 329 7.09 18.14 -16.54
CA ILE A 329 7.81 17.67 -15.35
C ILE A 329 9.32 17.78 -15.58
N LEU A 330 9.82 17.20 -16.68
CA LEU A 330 11.25 17.15 -17.01
C LEU A 330 11.86 18.56 -17.14
N ASN A 331 11.14 19.49 -17.75
CA ASN A 331 11.58 20.88 -17.87
C ASN A 331 11.71 21.57 -16.51
N GLN A 332 10.74 21.39 -15.60
CA GLN A 332 10.81 22.00 -14.27
C GLN A 332 11.90 21.38 -13.40
N ILE A 333 12.08 20.06 -13.43
CA ILE A 333 13.08 19.41 -12.57
C ILE A 333 14.52 19.65 -13.04
N ARG A 334 14.72 19.96 -14.34
CA ARG A 334 16.02 20.32 -14.91
C ARG A 334 16.64 21.54 -14.24
N GLU A 335 15.82 22.48 -13.75
CA GLU A 335 16.29 23.66 -13.00
C GLU A 335 17.07 23.29 -11.72
N PHE A 336 16.84 22.08 -11.21
CA PHE A 336 17.52 21.54 -10.02
C PHE A 336 18.70 20.61 -10.37
N GLY A 337 19.15 20.56 -11.63
CA GLY A 337 20.31 19.79 -12.06
C GLY A 337 20.04 18.32 -12.41
N TYR A 338 18.76 17.89 -12.46
CA TYR A 338 18.42 16.52 -12.83
C TYR A 338 18.67 16.23 -14.32
N CYS A 339 19.43 15.16 -14.62
CA CYS A 339 19.69 14.70 -15.98
C CYS A 339 18.76 13.54 -16.38
N ALA A 340 17.62 13.88 -16.97
CA ALA A 340 16.65 12.87 -17.42
C ALA A 340 17.17 11.97 -18.56
N LEU A 341 18.08 12.48 -19.41
CA LEU A 341 18.67 11.73 -20.52
C LEU A 341 19.42 10.48 -20.05
N GLU A 342 20.14 10.59 -18.93
CA GLU A 342 20.88 9.47 -18.35
C GLU A 342 19.93 8.39 -17.82
N ALA A 343 18.93 8.78 -17.04
CA ALA A 343 17.94 7.86 -16.48
C ALA A 343 17.15 7.10 -17.57
N VAL A 344 16.69 7.81 -18.60
CA VAL A 344 15.95 7.19 -19.73
C VAL A 344 16.86 6.30 -20.57
N ALA A 345 18.10 6.70 -20.84
CA ALA A 345 19.05 5.85 -21.55
C ALA A 345 19.39 4.57 -20.78
N MET A 346 19.48 4.66 -19.44
CA MET A 346 19.72 3.51 -18.57
C MET A 346 18.54 2.54 -18.57
N HIS A 347 17.33 3.01 -18.24
CA HIS A 347 16.20 2.13 -17.96
C HIS A 347 15.29 1.86 -19.18
N ALA A 348 15.09 2.85 -20.06
CA ALA A 348 14.21 2.71 -21.22
C ALA A 348 14.93 2.22 -22.50
N CYS A 349 16.25 2.07 -22.48
CA CYS A 349 17.01 1.66 -23.66
C CYS A 349 17.84 0.38 -23.46
N LEU A 350 18.82 0.34 -22.54
CA LEU A 350 19.87 -0.69 -22.59
C LEU A 350 20.64 -1.05 -21.30
N GLY A 351 20.36 -0.50 -20.12
CA GLY A 351 21.04 -0.91 -18.88
C GLY A 351 22.55 -0.64 -18.82
N VAL A 352 23.07 0.33 -19.59
CA VAL A 352 24.50 0.68 -19.62
C VAL A 352 24.69 2.13 -19.16
N SER A 353 25.38 2.33 -18.04
CA SER A 353 25.63 3.65 -17.42
C SER A 353 26.65 4.51 -18.18
N ASP A 354 27.63 3.88 -18.84
CA ASP A 354 28.87 4.55 -19.27
C ASP A 354 28.83 5.00 -20.75
N LEU A 355 27.76 5.68 -21.14
CA LEU A 355 27.64 6.26 -22.47
C LEU A 355 27.91 7.76 -22.44
N THR A 356 28.67 8.26 -23.41
CA THR A 356 28.72 9.71 -23.70
C THR A 356 27.32 10.22 -24.07
N ASP A 357 27.00 11.47 -23.76
CA ASP A 357 25.69 12.08 -24.06
C ASP A 357 25.29 11.94 -25.53
N LYS A 358 26.24 12.10 -26.45
CA LYS A 358 26.02 11.84 -27.88
C LYS A 358 25.44 10.43 -28.12
N LYS A 359 26.11 9.39 -27.64
CA LYS A 359 25.67 7.99 -27.77
C LYS A 359 24.34 7.71 -27.06
N ARG A 360 24.05 8.40 -25.94
CA ARG A 360 22.75 8.28 -25.26
C ARG A 360 21.64 8.78 -26.19
N VAL A 361 21.79 9.98 -26.75
CA VAL A 361 20.83 10.57 -27.69
C VAL A 361 20.67 9.74 -28.96
N GLU A 362 21.77 9.34 -29.59
CA GLU A 362 21.74 8.50 -30.80
C GLU A 362 20.96 7.20 -30.57
N ARG A 363 21.19 6.53 -29.42
CA ARG A 363 20.47 5.29 -29.07
C ARG A 363 18.99 5.51 -28.80
N ILE A 364 18.62 6.59 -28.11
CA ILE A 364 17.21 6.92 -27.87
C ILE A 364 16.49 7.08 -29.22
N ILE A 365 17.11 7.80 -30.16
CA ILE A 365 16.59 8.01 -31.52
C ILE A 365 16.53 6.71 -32.31
N ASP A 366 17.59 5.90 -32.30
CA ASP A 366 17.70 4.67 -33.10
C ASP A 366 16.62 3.63 -32.76
N ARG A 367 16.13 3.65 -31.53
CA ARG A 367 15.05 2.77 -31.09
C ARG A 367 13.65 3.23 -31.55
N GLY A 368 13.55 4.41 -32.19
CA GLY A 368 12.33 4.93 -32.79
C GLY A 368 11.31 5.52 -31.80
N PHE A 369 10.34 6.26 -32.36
CA PHE A 369 9.19 6.85 -31.65
C PHE A 369 7.90 6.16 -32.12
N SER A 370 6.81 6.24 -31.36
CA SER A 370 5.54 5.66 -31.79
C SER A 370 4.90 6.50 -32.90
N GLU A 371 4.43 5.84 -33.96
CA GLU A 371 3.82 6.51 -35.13
C GLU A 371 2.28 6.55 -35.09
N GLY A 372 1.63 6.02 -34.03
CA GLY A 372 0.17 5.96 -33.91
C GLY A 372 -0.35 5.94 -32.47
N SER A 373 -1.59 6.40 -32.30
CA SER A 373 -2.31 6.56 -31.02
C SER A 373 -2.66 5.25 -30.32
N ASP A 374 -2.73 4.15 -31.07
CA ASP A 374 -3.52 3.02 -30.59
C ASP A 374 -2.82 2.21 -29.48
N HIS A 375 -1.48 2.26 -29.38
CA HIS A 375 -0.74 1.68 -28.24
C HIS A 375 0.66 2.34 -28.06
N LEU A 376 0.77 3.37 -27.22
CA LEU A 376 2.07 3.94 -26.83
C LEU A 376 2.70 3.11 -25.71
N SER A 377 3.84 2.47 -25.99
CA SER A 377 4.62 1.82 -24.92
C SER A 377 5.22 2.85 -23.96
N THR A 378 5.33 2.50 -22.68
CA THR A 378 5.99 3.32 -21.63
C THR A 378 7.39 3.76 -22.06
N HIS A 379 8.12 2.88 -22.74
CA HIS A 379 9.44 3.14 -23.28
C HIS A 379 9.42 4.20 -24.39
N ALA A 380 8.46 4.15 -25.32
CA ALA A 380 8.31 5.17 -26.35
C ALA A 380 7.98 6.54 -25.74
N ALA A 381 7.05 6.58 -24.78
CA ALA A 381 6.66 7.81 -24.10
C ALA A 381 7.85 8.53 -23.44
N TRP A 382 8.67 7.79 -22.69
CA TRP A 382 9.84 8.35 -22.01
C TRP A 382 10.93 8.83 -22.98
N ARG A 383 11.19 8.07 -24.04
CA ARG A 383 12.17 8.42 -25.07
C ARG A 383 11.76 9.68 -25.83
N GLU A 384 10.48 9.82 -26.11
CA GLU A 384 9.94 11.00 -26.77
C GLU A 384 9.99 12.22 -25.85
N ALA A 385 9.46 12.09 -24.63
CA ALA A 385 9.42 13.17 -23.65
C ALA A 385 10.81 13.71 -23.29
N VAL A 386 11.82 12.83 -23.15
CA VAL A 386 13.17 13.27 -22.78
C VAL A 386 13.86 14.07 -23.89
N LEU A 387 13.65 13.72 -25.16
CA LEU A 387 14.20 14.46 -26.29
C LEU A 387 13.46 15.77 -26.53
N LEU A 388 12.14 15.79 -26.34
CA LEU A 388 11.34 17.01 -26.38
C LEU A 388 11.78 17.99 -25.28
N ALA A 389 12.03 17.52 -24.06
CA ALA A 389 12.47 18.33 -22.93
C ALA A 389 13.96 18.75 -22.99
N ALA A 390 14.81 18.02 -23.72
CA ALA A 390 16.23 18.33 -23.83
C ALA A 390 16.47 19.72 -24.47
N ASP A 391 17.45 20.46 -23.94
CA ASP A 391 17.84 21.75 -24.51
C ASP A 391 18.38 21.58 -25.93
N GLU A 392 17.86 22.35 -26.88
CA GLU A 392 18.20 22.18 -28.28
C GLU A 392 19.62 22.65 -28.61
N GLY A 393 20.09 23.72 -27.95
CA GLY A 393 21.47 24.17 -28.08
C GLY A 393 22.44 23.08 -27.64
N PHE A 394 22.16 22.45 -26.50
CA PHE A 394 22.90 21.28 -26.04
C PHE A 394 22.87 20.13 -27.06
N LEU A 395 21.70 19.74 -27.56
CA LEU A 395 21.59 18.65 -28.55
C LEU A 395 22.44 18.91 -29.81
N LEU A 396 22.46 20.14 -30.31
CA LEU A 396 23.27 20.53 -31.47
C LEU A 396 24.77 20.46 -31.18
N THR A 397 25.22 20.76 -29.95
CA THR A 397 26.64 20.67 -29.57
C THR A 397 27.18 19.23 -29.59
N LEU A 398 26.31 18.22 -29.57
CA LEU A 398 26.71 16.80 -29.62
C LEU A 398 27.24 16.37 -30.99
N GLY A 399 27.06 17.18 -32.05
CA GLY A 399 27.52 16.88 -33.40
C GLY A 399 26.89 15.60 -33.96
N LEU A 400 25.57 15.48 -33.81
CA LEU A 400 24.79 14.33 -34.27
C LEU A 400 24.84 14.22 -35.80
N GLY A 401 24.83 12.99 -36.32
CA GLY A 401 24.77 12.75 -37.77
C GLY A 401 23.42 13.16 -38.39
N GLU A 402 23.41 13.37 -39.71
CA GLU A 402 22.23 13.83 -40.48
C GLU A 402 20.96 13.01 -40.19
N ARG A 403 21.06 11.68 -40.10
CA ARG A 403 19.93 10.80 -39.75
C ARG A 403 19.32 11.13 -38.39
N HIS A 404 20.15 11.36 -37.38
CA HIS A 404 19.70 11.66 -36.02
C HIS A 404 19.13 13.07 -35.93
N LEU A 405 19.74 14.05 -36.61
CA LEU A 405 19.21 15.41 -36.72
C LEU A 405 17.84 15.42 -37.42
N ALA A 406 17.67 14.62 -38.47
CA ALA A 406 16.38 14.50 -39.17
C ALA A 406 15.29 13.92 -38.27
N ALA A 407 15.60 12.89 -37.48
CA ALA A 407 14.66 12.32 -36.52
C ALA A 407 14.30 13.31 -35.40
N LEU A 408 15.28 14.08 -34.90
CA LEU A 408 15.02 15.16 -33.95
C LEU A 408 14.15 16.26 -34.56
N TYR A 409 14.37 16.62 -35.82
CA TYR A 409 13.55 17.61 -36.51
C TYR A 409 12.12 17.10 -36.71
N LYS A 410 11.92 15.84 -37.09
CA LYS A 410 10.58 15.21 -37.15
C LYS A 410 9.86 15.28 -35.80
N LEU A 411 10.60 15.16 -34.69
CA LEU A 411 10.05 15.20 -33.34
C LEU A 411 9.76 16.62 -32.81
N LYS A 412 10.72 17.56 -32.91
CA LYS A 412 10.60 18.89 -32.30
C LYS A 412 10.09 19.96 -33.27
N GLY A 413 10.32 19.80 -34.57
CA GLY A 413 9.86 20.72 -35.63
C GLY A 413 10.41 22.15 -35.54
N THR A 414 11.57 22.36 -34.89
CA THR A 414 12.08 23.71 -34.58
C THR A 414 12.93 24.31 -35.70
N PRO A 415 12.96 25.66 -35.83
CA PRO A 415 13.78 26.34 -36.84
C PRO A 415 15.29 26.09 -36.69
N MET A 416 15.79 25.96 -35.47
CA MET A 416 17.22 25.77 -35.19
C MET A 416 17.71 24.39 -35.67
N LEU A 417 16.95 23.31 -35.45
CA LEU A 417 17.22 21.99 -36.07
C LEU A 417 17.12 22.03 -37.60
N ARG A 418 16.17 22.79 -38.14
CA ARG A 418 16.04 22.98 -39.59
C ARG A 418 17.28 23.62 -40.18
N ASP A 419 17.78 24.69 -39.58
CA ASP A 419 18.98 25.40 -40.02
C ASP A 419 20.22 24.49 -39.93
N ALA A 420 20.36 23.74 -38.84
CA ALA A 420 21.43 22.75 -38.70
C ALA A 420 21.39 21.66 -39.79
N LEU A 421 20.20 21.20 -40.21
CA LEU A 421 20.05 20.28 -41.33
C LEU A 421 20.43 20.93 -42.66
N LEU A 422 20.08 22.18 -42.90
CA LEU A 422 20.41 22.92 -44.13
C LEU A 422 21.92 23.14 -44.32
N GLU A 423 22.71 23.11 -43.23
CA GLU A 423 24.17 23.16 -43.31
C GLU A 423 24.77 21.88 -43.89
N THR A 424 24.02 20.78 -43.89
CA THR A 424 24.47 19.47 -44.38
C THR A 424 23.98 19.18 -45.80
N GLY A 425 24.69 18.30 -46.51
CA GLY A 425 24.35 17.94 -47.89
C GLY A 425 22.99 17.23 -47.98
N ARG A 426 22.82 16.12 -47.25
CA ARG A 426 21.57 15.35 -47.27
C ARG A 426 20.46 16.03 -46.48
N GLY A 427 20.79 16.86 -45.49
CA GLY A 427 19.77 17.58 -44.73
C GLY A 427 18.99 18.58 -45.60
N ARG A 428 19.61 19.19 -46.62
CA ARG A 428 18.88 20.02 -47.61
C ARG A 428 17.83 19.21 -48.37
N ASP A 429 18.18 18.01 -48.82
CA ASP A 429 17.26 17.14 -49.54
C ASP A 429 16.10 16.68 -48.65
N LEU A 430 16.40 16.39 -47.37
CA LEU A 430 15.39 16.03 -46.37
C LEU A 430 14.42 17.17 -46.07
N ILE A 431 14.93 18.40 -45.89
CA ILE A 431 14.09 19.58 -45.68
C ILE A 431 13.26 19.88 -46.93
N LEU A 432 13.83 19.75 -48.12
CA LEU A 432 13.08 19.90 -49.37
C LEU A 432 11.94 18.86 -49.47
N GLY A 433 12.20 17.59 -49.14
CA GLY A 433 11.17 16.55 -49.11
C GLY A 433 10.05 16.88 -48.14
N HIS A 434 10.41 17.27 -46.91
CA HIS A 434 9.46 17.67 -45.88
C HIS A 434 8.61 18.90 -46.31
N ASP A 435 9.24 19.93 -46.88
CA ASP A 435 8.55 21.14 -47.36
C ASP A 435 7.59 20.82 -48.53
N LEU A 436 7.81 19.70 -49.24
CA LEU A 436 6.93 19.17 -50.28
C LEU A 436 5.88 18.19 -49.75
N GLY A 437 5.87 17.87 -48.45
CA GLY A 437 4.96 16.91 -47.83
C GLY A 437 5.25 15.44 -48.15
N LEU A 438 6.50 15.12 -48.49
CA LEU A 438 7.02 13.76 -48.74
C LEU A 438 7.66 13.20 -47.47
#